data_AF-A0A5J4W9T6-F1
#
_entry.id   AF-A0A5J4W9T6-F1
#
_cell.length_a   1.000
_cell.length_b   1.000
_cell.length_c   1.000
_cell.angle_alpha   90.00
_cell.angle_beta   90.00
_cell.angle_gamma   90.00
#
_symmetry.space_group_name_H-M   'P 1'
#
loop_
_entity.id
_entity.type
_entity.pdbx_description
1 polymer ?
#
loop_
_entity_poly.entity_id
_entity_poly.type
_entity_poly.pdbx_seq_one_letter_code
_entity_poly.pdbx_strand_id
1 'polypeptide(L)'
;MQFEDANERTTFADVAQHVFQSLGDGVKKLSLMAEYGGPFQFEMDQDGQICEIGNNSNTSNKESVELLTGFFSSRISCLVKDCINVDKIRILVNRQDNHFINVHCHVEDTVLDLKKRITAKIHTPVQQQRLSFKWNVLSNDQKIIEIDFGQGDEIQLDSDDRILDIKMPNGKQIKISVKNEERVKDICKRALQLENINEDGFYLHMNRNKMDKNKLMGEINFPSQSIITIQKKLMIVYSKDLIGKIMELEVESQDTIESVKQQIQKNDGIQSDQYRLIFNGQELEDGKTLNEYNIQDESTMIRVLKLSNLKTTNQSQQNEDVNQSYKMMKKQLIETAHDWCGIWPGLTIEGICENKKCQSYGQIVFYSARFTDFSFETSKAGCPVCNHLIKPIGPGFNSCVYCIEFLRIDGEINRQSWSEIGNKYFVYDLKEQQIDENTKIIIHTRKLETIRRQTVAEAGNEKQIIISVGNACNLCHEKQNKSDFRVVTLKCGHCVHRECMQKWQNRGLNCPLCDESMDEI
;
A
#
# COMPACT_ATOMS: atom_id res chain seq x y z
N MET A 1 -23.78 -51.16 38.82
CA MET A 1 -23.38 -52.51 38.35
C MET A 1 -22.65 -53.20 39.48
N GLN A 2 -22.87 -54.50 39.67
CA GLN A 2 -22.25 -55.30 40.74
C GLN A 2 -21.41 -56.40 40.10
N PHE A 3 -20.14 -56.50 40.51
CA PHE A 3 -19.21 -57.56 40.13
C PHE A 3 -19.10 -58.54 41.30
N GLU A 4 -19.65 -59.75 41.16
CA GLU A 4 -19.92 -60.67 42.29
C GLU A 4 -18.75 -61.60 42.67
N ASP A 5 -17.71 -61.71 41.83
CA ASP A 5 -16.60 -62.67 41.99
C ASP A 5 -15.22 -61.99 42.10
N ALA A 6 -15.15 -60.82 42.75
CA ALA A 6 -13.87 -60.14 42.98
C ALA A 6 -12.99 -60.92 43.97
N ASN A 7 -11.71 -61.08 43.66
CA ASN A 7 -10.71 -61.72 44.51
C ASN A 7 -9.38 -60.92 44.49
N GLU A 8 -8.37 -61.40 45.23
CA GLU A 8 -7.05 -60.76 45.40
C GLU A 8 -6.31 -60.48 44.08
N ARG A 9 -6.68 -61.18 43.00
CA ARG A 9 -6.09 -61.01 41.66
C ARG A 9 -6.92 -60.11 40.74
N THR A 10 -8.11 -59.69 41.17
CA THR A 10 -8.98 -58.82 40.37
C THR A 10 -8.35 -57.43 40.25
N THR A 11 -8.14 -57.02 39.00
CA THR A 11 -7.57 -55.73 38.62
C THR A 11 -8.67 -54.76 38.17
N PHE A 12 -8.35 -53.47 38.09
CA PHE A 12 -9.27 -52.49 37.50
C PHE A 12 -9.56 -52.76 36.02
N ALA A 13 -8.68 -53.46 35.29
CA ALA A 13 -8.93 -53.90 33.92
C ALA A 13 -10.04 -54.96 33.86
N ASP A 14 -10.08 -55.90 34.81
CA ASP A 14 -11.15 -56.91 34.90
C ASP A 14 -12.51 -56.26 35.21
N VAL A 15 -12.51 -55.27 36.11
CA VAL A 15 -13.71 -54.47 36.42
C VAL A 15 -14.15 -53.67 35.20
N ALA A 16 -13.22 -53.01 34.50
CA ALA A 16 -13.50 -52.29 33.27
C ALA A 16 -14.12 -53.20 32.21
N GLN A 17 -13.57 -54.41 32.02
CA GLN A 17 -14.08 -55.40 31.09
C GLN A 17 -15.54 -55.79 31.38
N HIS A 18 -15.85 -56.05 32.64
CA HIS A 18 -17.22 -56.35 33.03
C HIS A 18 -18.18 -55.18 32.77
N VAL A 19 -17.72 -53.95 33.00
CA VAL A 19 -18.51 -52.73 32.72
C VAL A 19 -18.72 -52.55 31.22
N PHE A 20 -17.68 -52.72 30.39
CA PHE A 20 -17.81 -52.67 28.91
C PHE A 20 -18.81 -53.71 28.40
N GLN A 21 -18.72 -54.97 28.85
CA GLN A 21 -19.65 -56.04 28.48
C GLN A 21 -21.09 -55.74 28.93
N SER A 22 -21.27 -55.13 30.11
CA SER A 22 -22.58 -54.80 30.66
C SER A 22 -23.24 -53.60 29.96
N LEU A 23 -22.45 -52.68 29.40
CA LEU A 23 -22.95 -51.51 28.68
C LEU A 23 -23.22 -51.79 27.18
N GLY A 24 -22.64 -52.84 26.61
CA GLY A 24 -22.85 -53.29 25.21
C GLY A 24 -21.98 -52.56 24.17
N ASP A 25 -22.23 -52.84 22.89
CA ASP A 25 -21.37 -52.54 21.71
C ASP A 25 -21.20 -51.04 21.34
N GLY A 26 -21.48 -50.12 22.26
CA GLY A 26 -21.41 -48.67 22.04
C GLY A 26 -20.37 -47.92 22.86
N VAL A 27 -19.66 -48.58 23.78
CA VAL A 27 -18.73 -47.90 24.70
C VAL A 27 -17.29 -48.10 24.22
N LYS A 28 -16.65 -47.02 23.78
CA LYS A 28 -15.24 -47.04 23.35
C LYS A 28 -14.25 -46.69 24.45
N LYS A 29 -14.65 -45.83 25.40
CA LYS A 29 -13.80 -45.35 26.50
C LYS A 29 -14.56 -45.40 27.81
N LEU A 30 -13.86 -45.80 28.86
CA LEU A 30 -14.36 -45.88 30.23
C LEU A 30 -13.35 -45.24 31.16
N SER A 31 -13.82 -44.36 32.05
CA SER A 31 -13.01 -43.89 33.17
C SER A 31 -13.60 -44.39 34.48
N LEU A 32 -12.75 -45.03 35.30
CA LEU A 32 -13.09 -45.53 36.62
C LEU A 32 -12.36 -44.69 37.66
N MET A 33 -13.08 -44.25 38.70
CA MET A 33 -12.50 -43.48 39.80
C MET A 33 -12.58 -44.34 41.06
N ALA A 34 -11.43 -44.65 41.66
CA ALA A 34 -11.38 -45.29 42.97
C ALA A 34 -11.84 -44.30 44.06
N GLU A 35 -12.32 -44.82 45.19
CA GLU A 35 -12.68 -43.99 46.35
C GLU A 35 -11.46 -43.25 46.91
N TYR A 36 -10.31 -43.93 46.92
CA TYR A 36 -9.00 -43.39 47.29
C TYR A 36 -8.05 -43.64 46.10
N GLY A 37 -7.81 -42.62 45.27
CA GLY A 37 -6.93 -42.74 44.10
C GLY A 37 -7.26 -41.78 42.96
N GLY A 38 -6.44 -41.81 41.91
CA GLY A 38 -6.69 -41.08 40.66
C GLY A 38 -7.66 -41.80 39.72
N PRO A 39 -8.11 -41.13 38.64
CA PRO A 39 -8.93 -41.77 37.63
C PRO A 39 -8.10 -42.72 36.75
N PHE A 40 -8.60 -43.94 36.57
CA PHE A 40 -8.10 -44.91 35.58
C PHE A 40 -8.88 -44.74 34.28
N GLN A 41 -8.19 -44.78 33.15
CA GLN A 41 -8.82 -44.63 31.83
C GLN A 41 -8.54 -45.87 30.98
N PHE A 42 -9.60 -46.44 30.42
CA PHE A 42 -9.57 -47.63 29.60
C PHE A 42 -10.21 -47.34 28.24
N GLU A 43 -9.61 -47.86 27.17
CA GLU A 43 -10.13 -47.82 25.81
C GLU A 43 -10.29 -49.24 25.28
N MET A 44 -11.40 -49.51 24.61
CA MET A 44 -11.61 -50.76 23.89
C MET A 44 -11.13 -50.58 22.45
N ASP A 45 -10.18 -51.42 22.03
CA ASP A 45 -9.64 -51.41 20.69
C ASP A 45 -10.62 -52.01 19.66
N GLN A 46 -10.22 -52.01 18.39
CA GLN A 46 -11.06 -52.49 17.28
C GLN A 46 -11.33 -54.01 17.34
N ASP A 47 -10.50 -54.76 18.06
CA ASP A 47 -10.63 -56.20 18.27
C ASP A 47 -11.39 -56.54 19.57
N GLY A 48 -11.88 -55.53 20.29
CA GLY A 48 -12.61 -55.69 21.55
C GLY A 48 -11.71 -55.91 22.77
N GLN A 49 -10.39 -55.72 22.66
CA GLN A 49 -9.48 -55.79 23.79
C GLN A 49 -9.39 -54.44 24.50
N ILE A 50 -9.16 -54.47 25.81
CA ILE A 50 -9.14 -53.27 26.64
C ILE A 50 -7.70 -52.88 26.95
N CYS A 51 -7.37 -51.62 26.71
CA CYS A 51 -6.07 -51.03 26.98
C CYS A 51 -6.21 -49.86 27.96
N GLU A 52 -5.31 -49.76 28.94
CA GLU A 52 -5.20 -48.60 29.83
C GLU A 52 -4.50 -47.44 29.10
N ILE A 53 -5.06 -46.22 29.18
CA ILE A 53 -4.53 -45.03 28.52
C ILE A 53 -3.65 -44.24 29.51
N GLY A 54 -2.40 -43.94 29.13
CA GLY A 54 -1.63 -42.82 29.73
C GLY A 54 -0.52 -43.15 30.73
N ASN A 55 -0.17 -44.42 30.97
CA ASN A 55 0.96 -44.78 31.85
C ASN A 55 2.22 -45.13 31.04
N ASN A 56 3.21 -44.22 31.03
CA ASN A 56 4.54 -44.40 30.41
C ASN A 56 5.52 -45.24 31.27
N SER A 57 5.03 -45.96 32.28
CA SER A 57 5.79 -46.99 32.98
C SER A 57 5.23 -48.35 32.55
N ASN A 58 6.09 -49.28 32.14
CA ASN A 58 5.75 -50.66 31.77
C ASN A 58 5.19 -51.50 32.94
N THR A 59 4.43 -50.91 33.88
CA THR A 59 4.04 -51.54 35.15
C THR A 59 2.57 -51.40 35.55
N SER A 60 1.68 -50.77 34.79
CA SER A 60 0.32 -50.44 35.30
C SER A 60 -0.85 -51.35 34.89
N ASN A 61 -0.67 -52.41 34.10
CA ASN A 61 -1.75 -53.41 33.90
C ASN A 61 -2.03 -54.30 35.14
N LYS A 62 -1.62 -53.91 36.36
CA LYS A 62 -1.52 -54.82 37.52
C LYS A 62 -1.86 -54.22 38.89
N GLU A 63 -2.50 -53.05 38.98
CA GLU A 63 -2.97 -52.60 40.30
C GLU A 63 -4.23 -53.38 40.68
N SER A 64 -4.10 -54.23 41.70
CA SER A 64 -5.24 -54.97 42.24
C SER A 64 -6.21 -53.99 42.87
N VAL A 65 -7.51 -54.25 42.72
CA VAL A 65 -8.55 -53.43 43.34
C VAL A 65 -8.39 -53.38 44.87
N GLU A 66 -7.85 -54.46 45.44
CA GLU A 66 -7.52 -54.59 46.86
C GLU A 66 -6.51 -53.55 47.35
N LEU A 67 -5.44 -53.27 46.59
CA LEU A 67 -4.38 -52.32 46.98
C LEU A 67 -4.89 -50.88 47.11
N LEU A 68 -5.90 -50.50 46.31
CA LEU A 68 -6.41 -49.13 46.24
C LEU A 68 -7.67 -48.92 47.09
N THR A 69 -8.52 -49.94 47.21
CA THR A 69 -9.73 -49.85 48.04
C THR A 69 -9.45 -50.21 49.50
N GLY A 70 -8.37 -50.94 49.79
CA GLY A 70 -7.99 -51.34 51.15
C GLY A 70 -8.92 -52.37 51.79
N PHE A 71 -9.89 -52.91 51.05
CA PHE A 71 -10.89 -53.85 51.55
C PHE A 71 -10.93 -55.14 50.71
N PHE A 72 -10.90 -56.28 51.40
CA PHE A 72 -11.32 -57.57 50.86
C PHE A 72 -12.83 -57.55 50.66
N SER A 73 -13.29 -57.26 49.44
CA SER A 73 -14.70 -57.37 49.11
C SER A 73 -14.87 -58.38 47.97
N SER A 74 -15.69 -59.41 48.21
CA SER A 74 -16.14 -60.32 47.14
C SER A 74 -17.02 -59.60 46.11
N ARG A 75 -17.47 -58.37 46.43
CA ARG A 75 -18.38 -57.58 45.61
C ARG A 75 -17.87 -56.17 45.41
N ILE A 76 -17.60 -55.82 44.16
CA ILE A 76 -17.30 -54.45 43.75
C ILE A 76 -18.56 -53.85 43.13
N SER A 77 -18.99 -52.69 43.62
CA SER A 77 -20.11 -51.95 43.02
C SER A 77 -19.57 -50.71 42.30
N CYS A 78 -19.91 -50.58 41.03
CA CYS A 78 -19.59 -49.40 40.23
C CYS A 78 -20.88 -48.66 39.87
N LEU A 79 -20.88 -47.33 40.01
CA LEU A 79 -21.94 -46.44 39.56
C LEU A 79 -21.46 -45.68 38.33
N VAL A 80 -22.12 -45.91 37.18
CA VAL A 80 -21.91 -45.10 35.99
C VAL A 80 -22.57 -43.74 36.23
N LYS A 81 -21.75 -42.71 36.47
CA LYS A 81 -22.24 -41.35 36.76
C LYS A 81 -22.70 -40.61 35.51
N ASP A 82 -22.09 -40.87 34.36
CA ASP A 82 -22.40 -40.19 33.10
C ASP A 82 -21.95 -41.03 31.88
N CYS A 83 -22.53 -40.80 30.70
CA CYS A 83 -22.24 -41.51 29.45
C CYS A 83 -22.34 -40.58 28.22
N ILE A 84 -21.42 -40.75 27.27
CA ILE A 84 -21.42 -40.04 25.98
C ILE A 84 -21.63 -41.06 24.87
N ASN A 85 -22.71 -40.91 24.09
CA ASN A 85 -22.96 -41.81 22.95
C ASN A 85 -21.87 -41.66 21.88
N VAL A 86 -21.70 -42.72 21.10
CA VAL A 86 -20.94 -42.69 19.84
C VAL A 86 -21.44 -41.55 18.93
N ASP A 87 -20.49 -40.89 18.26
CA ASP A 87 -20.72 -39.74 17.37
C ASP A 87 -21.19 -38.44 18.04
N LYS A 88 -21.09 -38.37 19.38
CA LYS A 88 -21.35 -37.14 20.15
C LYS A 88 -20.09 -36.63 20.83
N ILE A 89 -20.03 -35.32 20.95
CA ILE A 89 -19.09 -34.60 21.80
C ILE A 89 -19.82 -34.03 23.01
N ARG A 90 -19.06 -33.72 24.05
CA ARG A 90 -19.59 -33.18 25.30
C ARG A 90 -19.32 -31.69 25.37
N ILE A 91 -20.37 -30.92 25.64
CA ILE A 91 -20.26 -29.48 25.86
C ILE A 91 -20.49 -29.20 27.34
N LEU A 92 -19.49 -28.64 28.00
CA LEU A 92 -19.59 -28.17 29.39
C LEU A 92 -20.27 -26.81 29.39
N VAL A 93 -21.53 -26.77 29.83
CA VAL A 93 -22.39 -25.58 29.82
C VAL A 93 -22.20 -24.74 31.08
N ASN A 94 -22.02 -25.39 32.24
CA ASN A 94 -21.76 -24.72 33.50
C ASN A 94 -20.73 -25.48 34.32
N ARG A 95 -19.67 -24.78 34.74
CA ARG A 95 -18.56 -25.35 35.51
C ARG A 95 -18.89 -25.55 36.99
N GLN A 96 -19.83 -24.79 37.54
CA GLN A 96 -20.11 -24.83 38.98
C GLN A 96 -20.85 -26.10 39.41
N ASP A 97 -21.69 -26.63 38.53
CA ASP A 97 -22.51 -27.82 38.74
C ASP A 97 -22.08 -28.99 37.85
N ASN A 98 -21.01 -28.83 37.06
CA ASN A 98 -20.59 -29.79 36.03
C ASN A 98 -21.75 -30.17 35.08
N HIS A 99 -22.56 -29.20 34.67
CA HIS A 99 -23.65 -29.46 33.74
C HIS A 99 -23.13 -29.62 32.31
N PHE A 100 -23.33 -30.81 31.75
CA PHE A 100 -22.94 -31.16 30.39
C PHE A 100 -24.14 -31.43 29.48
N ILE A 101 -23.96 -31.15 28.19
CA ILE A 101 -24.87 -31.60 27.13
C ILE A 101 -24.11 -32.37 26.06
N ASN A 102 -24.73 -33.42 25.52
CA ASN A 102 -24.16 -34.20 24.42
C ASN A 102 -24.72 -33.71 23.08
N VAL A 103 -23.85 -33.37 22.13
CA VAL A 103 -24.23 -32.83 20.82
C VAL A 103 -23.60 -33.67 19.71
N HIS A 104 -24.35 -33.96 18.65
CA HIS A 104 -23.80 -34.63 17.47
C HIS A 104 -22.81 -33.71 16.77
N CYS A 105 -21.67 -34.25 16.38
CA CYS A 105 -20.63 -33.53 15.66
C CYS A 105 -20.25 -34.33 14.41
N HIS A 106 -20.36 -33.75 13.22
CA HIS A 106 -19.83 -34.37 12.01
C HIS A 106 -18.53 -33.68 11.61
N VAL A 107 -17.58 -34.47 11.08
CA VAL A 107 -16.26 -33.96 10.67
C VAL A 107 -16.35 -32.83 9.63
N GLU A 108 -17.37 -32.86 8.76
CA GLU A 108 -17.61 -31.84 7.75
C GLU A 108 -18.35 -30.58 8.27
N ASP A 109 -18.86 -30.61 9.51
CA ASP A 109 -19.57 -29.48 10.09
C ASP A 109 -18.60 -28.30 10.32
N THR A 110 -19.15 -27.09 10.40
CA THR A 110 -18.44 -25.93 10.95
C THR A 110 -18.74 -25.78 12.44
N VAL A 111 -17.91 -25.01 13.15
CA VAL A 111 -18.20 -24.60 14.54
C VAL A 111 -19.53 -23.84 14.62
N LEU A 112 -19.91 -23.08 13.59
CA LEU A 112 -21.22 -22.43 13.51
C LEU A 112 -22.37 -23.44 13.55
N ASP A 113 -22.26 -24.56 12.84
CA ASP A 113 -23.29 -25.60 12.83
C ASP A 113 -23.37 -26.32 14.18
N LEU A 114 -22.23 -26.52 14.84
CA LEU A 114 -22.19 -27.00 16.21
C LEU A 114 -22.93 -26.04 17.17
N LYS A 115 -22.67 -24.73 17.09
CA LYS A 115 -23.34 -23.71 17.91
C LYS A 115 -24.86 -23.70 17.70
N LYS A 116 -25.34 -23.86 16.46
CA LYS A 116 -26.78 -23.99 16.17
C LYS A 116 -27.41 -25.19 16.89
N ARG A 117 -26.72 -26.34 16.91
CA ARG A 117 -27.17 -27.55 17.62
C ARG A 117 -27.19 -27.35 19.13
N ILE A 118 -26.22 -26.61 19.67
CA ILE A 118 -26.20 -26.21 21.08
C ILE A 118 -27.40 -25.30 21.38
N THR A 119 -27.68 -24.29 20.54
CA THR A 119 -28.87 -23.42 20.70
C THR A 119 -30.16 -24.23 20.75
N ALA A 120 -30.30 -25.27 19.93
CA ALA A 120 -31.48 -26.12 19.92
C ALA A 120 -31.70 -26.88 21.25
N LYS A 121 -30.65 -27.06 22.06
CA LYS A 121 -30.71 -27.79 23.34
C LYS A 121 -30.87 -26.90 24.57
N ILE A 122 -30.15 -25.78 24.61
CA ILE A 122 -30.08 -24.93 25.81
C ILE A 122 -30.65 -23.52 25.58
N HIS A 123 -31.17 -23.25 24.39
CA HIS A 123 -31.79 -21.98 24.00
C HIS A 123 -30.89 -20.73 24.07
N THR A 124 -29.58 -20.90 24.30
CA THR A 124 -28.60 -19.81 24.20
C THR A 124 -28.36 -19.44 22.73
N PRO A 125 -28.56 -18.18 22.31
CA PRO A 125 -28.25 -17.71 20.96
C PRO A 125 -26.80 -17.97 20.55
N VAL A 126 -26.59 -18.30 19.27
CA VAL A 126 -25.27 -18.61 18.70
C VAL A 126 -24.22 -17.53 19.00
N GLN A 127 -24.60 -16.26 18.97
CA GLN A 127 -23.70 -15.12 19.16
C GLN A 127 -23.20 -15.00 20.60
N GLN A 128 -23.96 -15.50 21.57
CA GLN A 128 -23.58 -15.49 22.99
C GLN A 128 -22.65 -16.67 23.35
N GLN A 129 -22.59 -17.68 22.48
CA GLN A 129 -21.80 -18.88 22.72
C GLN A 129 -20.33 -18.67 22.35
N ARG A 130 -19.46 -18.68 23.36
CA ARG A 130 -18.01 -18.82 23.19
C ARG A 130 -17.62 -20.26 23.47
N LEU A 131 -17.21 -20.97 22.42
CA LEU A 131 -16.71 -22.34 22.54
C LEU A 131 -15.19 -22.32 22.63
N SER A 132 -14.63 -23.10 23.55
CA SER A 132 -13.19 -23.31 23.63
C SER A 132 -12.83 -24.77 23.86
N PHE A 133 -11.74 -25.20 23.22
CA PHE A 133 -11.22 -26.56 23.29
C PHE A 133 -9.70 -26.52 23.44
N LYS A 134 -9.15 -27.28 24.40
CA LYS A 134 -7.70 -27.27 24.74
C LYS A 134 -7.13 -25.84 24.83
N TRP A 135 -7.83 -24.93 25.51
CA TRP A 135 -7.48 -23.51 25.69
C TRP A 135 -7.61 -22.60 24.46
N ASN A 136 -7.98 -23.14 23.30
CA ASN A 136 -8.19 -22.38 22.07
C ASN A 136 -9.66 -22.02 21.88
N VAL A 137 -9.91 -20.77 21.53
CA VAL A 137 -11.26 -20.29 21.17
C VAL A 137 -11.58 -20.73 19.76
N LEU A 138 -12.78 -21.25 19.57
CA LEU A 138 -13.24 -21.74 18.28
C LEU A 138 -13.99 -20.63 17.52
N SER A 139 -13.56 -20.42 16.28
CA SER A 139 -14.12 -19.44 15.34
C SER A 139 -15.24 -20.06 14.53
N ASN A 140 -16.29 -19.31 14.20
CA ASN A 140 -17.48 -19.87 13.53
C ASN A 140 -17.20 -20.54 12.18
N ASP A 141 -16.20 -20.04 11.46
CA ASP A 141 -15.74 -20.49 10.15
C ASP A 141 -14.82 -21.72 10.18
N GLN A 142 -14.29 -22.09 11.35
CA GLN A 142 -13.45 -23.28 11.47
C GLN A 142 -14.26 -24.55 11.19
N LYS A 143 -13.67 -25.46 10.42
CA LYS A 143 -14.22 -26.79 10.20
C LYS A 143 -13.86 -27.70 11.37
N ILE A 144 -14.80 -28.56 11.73
CA ILE A 144 -14.60 -29.57 12.78
C ILE A 144 -13.41 -30.46 12.43
N ILE A 145 -13.22 -30.90 11.17
CA ILE A 145 -12.09 -31.75 10.76
C ILE A 145 -10.70 -31.11 10.99
N GLU A 146 -10.61 -29.78 11.01
CA GLU A 146 -9.35 -29.04 11.25
C GLU A 146 -9.02 -28.94 12.73
N ILE A 147 -10.03 -29.11 13.58
CA ILE A 147 -9.92 -29.10 15.02
C ILE A 147 -9.85 -30.57 15.44
N ASP A 148 -8.73 -31.01 16.00
CA ASP A 148 -8.49 -32.39 16.44
C ASP A 148 -9.45 -32.82 17.57
N PHE A 149 -10.73 -32.97 17.23
CA PHE A 149 -11.82 -33.43 18.06
C PHE A 149 -11.91 -34.94 17.96
N GLY A 150 -11.64 -35.61 19.08
CA GLY A 150 -11.98 -36.98 19.31
C GLY A 150 -13.42 -37.14 19.81
N GLN A 151 -13.95 -38.34 19.61
CA GLN A 151 -15.16 -38.77 20.30
C GLN A 151 -14.93 -38.73 21.82
N GLY A 152 -15.84 -38.10 22.55
CA GLY A 152 -15.74 -37.94 24.00
C GLY A 152 -14.95 -36.71 24.47
N ASP A 153 -14.44 -35.88 23.55
CA ASP A 153 -13.80 -34.63 23.91
C ASP A 153 -14.79 -33.64 24.54
N GLU A 154 -14.26 -32.86 25.49
CA GLU A 154 -14.99 -31.85 26.23
C GLU A 154 -14.69 -30.45 25.68
N ILE A 155 -15.74 -29.78 25.21
CA ILE A 155 -15.68 -28.39 24.77
C ILE A 155 -16.33 -27.52 25.85
N GLN A 156 -15.63 -26.47 26.24
CA GLN A 156 -16.15 -25.49 27.17
C GLN A 156 -17.07 -24.52 26.43
N LEU A 157 -18.29 -24.31 26.93
CA LEU A 157 -19.14 -23.18 26.59
C LEU A 157 -19.05 -22.12 27.68
N ASP A 158 -18.54 -20.95 27.34
CA ASP A 158 -18.50 -19.79 28.23
C ASP A 158 -19.55 -18.76 27.78
N SER A 159 -20.32 -18.25 28.75
CA SER A 159 -21.30 -17.19 28.53
C SER A 159 -21.03 -15.92 29.34
N ASP A 160 -20.03 -15.96 30.22
CA ASP A 160 -19.71 -14.84 31.11
C ASP A 160 -19.08 -13.68 30.34
N ASP A 161 -19.44 -12.48 30.77
CA ASP A 161 -18.78 -11.25 30.36
C ASP A 161 -17.28 -11.31 30.71
N ARG A 162 -16.45 -10.83 29.79
CA ARG A 162 -15.00 -10.72 30.01
C ARG A 162 -14.62 -9.26 30.20
N ILE A 163 -13.58 -9.01 30.98
CA ILE A 163 -13.04 -7.66 31.15
C ILE A 163 -11.90 -7.46 30.16
N LEU A 164 -11.97 -6.38 29.38
CA LEU A 164 -10.95 -5.96 28.43
C LEU A 164 -10.20 -4.76 28.99
N ASP A 165 -8.89 -4.89 29.18
CA ASP A 165 -8.01 -3.79 29.56
C ASP A 165 -7.48 -3.11 28.29
N ILE A 166 -7.96 -1.91 27.98
CA ILE A 166 -7.65 -1.18 26.75
C ILE A 166 -6.77 0.03 27.06
N LYS A 167 -5.63 0.14 26.36
CA LYS A 167 -4.85 1.37 26.31
C LYS A 167 -5.40 2.31 25.24
N MET A 168 -5.88 3.46 25.67
CA MET A 168 -6.55 4.47 24.86
C MET A 168 -5.56 5.37 24.12
N PRO A 169 -6.00 6.05 23.04
CA PRO A 169 -5.14 6.97 22.27
C PRO A 169 -4.59 8.13 23.09
N ASN A 170 -5.34 8.58 24.10
CA ASN A 170 -4.92 9.63 25.04
C ASN A 170 -3.89 9.13 26.09
N GLY A 171 -3.45 7.88 26.00
CA GLY A 171 -2.50 7.25 26.92
C GLY A 171 -3.12 6.63 28.18
N LYS A 172 -4.41 6.86 28.44
CA LYS A 172 -5.12 6.29 29.60
C LYS A 172 -5.36 4.79 29.40
N GLN A 173 -5.42 4.04 30.48
CA GLN A 173 -5.87 2.65 30.46
C GLN A 173 -7.28 2.56 31.04
N ILE A 174 -8.20 1.91 30.32
CA ILE A 174 -9.57 1.71 30.75
C ILE A 174 -9.88 0.22 30.81
N LYS A 175 -10.84 -0.16 31.65
CA LYS A 175 -11.37 -1.52 31.73
C LYS A 175 -12.81 -1.50 31.27
N ILE A 176 -13.17 -2.37 30.32
CA ILE A 176 -14.52 -2.44 29.77
C ILE A 176 -15.05 -3.87 29.83
N SER A 177 -16.29 -4.03 30.30
CA SER A 177 -16.99 -5.31 30.22
C SER A 177 -17.39 -5.57 28.77
N VAL A 178 -17.05 -6.75 28.25
CA VAL A 178 -17.34 -7.19 26.88
C VAL A 178 -18.14 -8.50 26.90
N LYS A 179 -19.26 -8.49 26.18
CA LYS A 179 -20.10 -9.67 25.98
C LYS A 179 -19.67 -10.44 24.73
N ASN A 180 -20.00 -11.73 24.66
CA ASN A 180 -19.59 -12.58 23.53
C ASN A 180 -20.24 -12.14 22.21
N GLU A 181 -21.47 -11.64 22.26
CA GLU A 181 -22.27 -11.20 21.11
C GLU A 181 -21.91 -9.81 20.57
N GLU A 182 -21.07 -9.06 21.29
CA GLU A 182 -20.61 -7.75 20.81
C GLU A 182 -19.57 -7.92 19.71
N ARG A 183 -19.62 -7.07 18.68
CA ARG A 183 -18.58 -7.04 17.65
C ARG A 183 -17.43 -6.15 18.08
N VAL A 184 -16.23 -6.44 17.58
CA VAL A 184 -15.02 -5.63 17.84
C VAL A 184 -15.23 -4.14 17.55
N LYS A 185 -15.92 -3.80 16.47
CA LYS A 185 -16.23 -2.40 16.12
C LYS A 185 -17.07 -1.69 17.20
N ASP A 186 -18.01 -2.40 17.81
CA ASP A 186 -18.94 -1.83 18.78
C ASP A 186 -18.22 -1.60 20.12
N ILE A 187 -17.30 -2.51 20.49
CA ILE A 187 -16.38 -2.32 21.62
C ILE A 187 -15.49 -1.10 21.42
N CYS A 188 -14.88 -0.98 20.24
CA CYS A 188 -14.00 0.15 19.91
C CYS A 188 -14.74 1.48 20.00
N LYS A 189 -15.94 1.56 19.41
CA LYS A 189 -16.84 2.71 19.48
C LYS A 189 -17.19 3.08 20.92
N ARG A 190 -17.65 2.10 21.72
CA ARG A 190 -18.03 2.32 23.11
C ARG A 190 -16.85 2.79 23.96
N ALA A 191 -15.66 2.22 23.77
CA ALA A 191 -14.44 2.63 24.45
C ALA A 191 -14.05 4.09 24.12
N LEU A 192 -14.12 4.50 22.85
CA LEU A 192 -13.82 5.87 22.42
C LEU A 192 -14.83 6.88 22.96
N GLN A 193 -16.12 6.52 22.98
CA GLN A 193 -17.19 7.34 23.54
C GLN A 193 -17.00 7.63 25.04
N LEU A 194 -16.53 6.65 25.83
CA LEU A 194 -16.25 6.84 27.25
C LEU A 194 -15.21 7.92 27.53
N GLU A 195 -14.30 8.16 26.59
CA GLU A 195 -13.24 9.15 26.70
C GLU A 195 -13.50 10.40 25.83
N ASN A 196 -14.71 10.55 25.28
CA ASN A 196 -15.11 11.65 24.39
C ASN A 196 -14.16 11.84 23.18
N ILE A 197 -13.66 10.74 22.61
CA ILE A 197 -12.79 10.75 21.43
C ILE A 197 -13.65 10.47 20.18
N ASN A 198 -13.42 11.20 19.07
CA ASN A 198 -14.10 10.91 17.80
C ASN A 198 -13.75 9.49 17.33
N GLU A 199 -14.77 8.71 16.93
CA GLU A 199 -14.65 7.32 16.51
C GLU A 199 -13.95 7.12 15.16
N ASP A 200 -13.86 8.17 14.34
CA ASP A 200 -13.35 8.08 12.97
C ASP A 200 -11.89 7.62 12.90
N GLY A 201 -11.65 6.58 12.12
CA GLY A 201 -10.32 6.05 11.82
C GLY A 201 -9.73 5.12 12.87
N PHE A 202 -10.36 4.93 14.04
CA PHE A 202 -9.86 4.08 15.12
C PHE A 202 -10.27 2.61 15.00
N TYR A 203 -9.34 1.74 15.42
CA TYR A 203 -9.52 0.30 15.44
C TYR A 203 -8.91 -0.29 16.71
N LEU A 204 -9.45 -1.44 17.14
CA LEU A 204 -8.84 -2.24 18.19
C LEU A 204 -7.65 -3.01 17.60
N HIS A 205 -6.53 -2.96 18.31
CA HIS A 205 -5.35 -3.75 18.02
C HIS A 205 -5.07 -4.66 19.22
N MET A 206 -4.68 -5.91 18.94
CA MET A 206 -4.23 -6.87 19.94
C MET A 206 -2.80 -7.28 19.59
N ASN A 207 -1.86 -7.06 20.51
CA ASN A 207 -0.43 -7.30 20.30
C ASN A 207 0.08 -6.63 19.01
N ARG A 208 -0.33 -5.38 18.78
CA ARG A 208 -0.06 -4.54 17.58
C ARG A 208 -0.82 -4.93 16.30
N ASN A 209 -1.43 -6.12 16.25
CA ASN A 209 -2.20 -6.55 15.09
C ASN A 209 -3.63 -6.00 15.15
N LYS A 210 -4.08 -5.41 14.04
CA LYS A 210 -5.45 -4.92 13.89
C LYS A 210 -6.44 -6.08 14.00
N MET A 211 -7.46 -5.92 14.83
CA MET A 211 -8.53 -6.90 14.98
C MET A 211 -9.59 -6.72 13.88
N ASP A 212 -10.17 -7.83 13.41
CA ASP A 212 -11.30 -7.76 12.48
C ASP A 212 -12.52 -7.14 13.15
N LYS A 213 -12.93 -5.98 12.64
CA LYS A 213 -14.03 -5.15 13.15
C LYS A 213 -15.37 -5.87 13.17
N ASN A 214 -15.56 -6.88 12.32
CA ASN A 214 -16.82 -7.61 12.17
C ASN A 214 -16.89 -8.88 13.03
N LYS A 215 -15.76 -9.34 13.57
CA LYS A 215 -15.71 -10.55 14.40
C LYS A 215 -16.38 -10.31 15.75
N LEU A 216 -17.04 -11.33 16.27
CA LEU A 216 -17.63 -11.31 17.61
C LEU A 216 -16.53 -11.47 18.66
N MET A 217 -16.65 -10.78 19.80
CA MET A 217 -15.69 -10.90 20.89
C MET A 217 -15.60 -12.34 21.40
N GLY A 218 -16.72 -13.08 21.39
CA GLY A 218 -16.79 -14.51 21.73
C GLY A 218 -15.89 -15.41 20.87
N GLU A 219 -15.53 -14.99 19.67
CA GLU A 219 -14.66 -15.75 18.74
C GLU A 219 -13.19 -15.33 18.83
N ILE A 220 -12.84 -14.44 19.76
CA ILE A 220 -11.50 -13.90 19.92
C ILE A 220 -10.91 -14.38 21.25
N ASN A 221 -9.72 -14.96 21.16
CA ASN A 221 -8.91 -15.25 22.31
C ASN A 221 -8.04 -14.02 22.65
N PHE A 222 -8.27 -13.44 23.82
CA PHE A 222 -7.45 -12.35 24.37
C PHE A 222 -7.02 -12.74 25.79
N PRO A 223 -5.89 -13.47 25.95
CA PRO A 223 -5.38 -13.82 27.27
C PRO A 223 -5.01 -12.57 28.08
N SER A 224 -4.95 -12.68 29.41
CA SER A 224 -4.73 -11.55 30.34
C SER A 224 -3.43 -10.76 30.13
N GLN A 225 -2.45 -11.33 29.40
CA GLN A 225 -1.19 -10.67 29.05
C GLN A 225 -1.25 -9.90 27.72
N SER A 226 -2.37 -9.99 27.00
CA SER A 226 -2.53 -9.33 25.70
C SER A 226 -2.50 -7.82 25.85
N ILE A 227 -1.70 -7.16 25.02
CA ILE A 227 -1.70 -5.70 24.95
C ILE A 227 -2.80 -5.30 23.98
N ILE A 228 -3.88 -4.73 24.50
CA ILE A 228 -5.00 -4.23 23.70
C ILE A 228 -4.93 -2.72 23.66
N THR A 229 -4.87 -2.17 22.46
CA THR A 229 -4.75 -0.73 22.21
C THR A 229 -5.81 -0.29 21.22
N ILE A 230 -6.33 0.93 21.40
CA ILE A 230 -7.08 1.60 20.34
C ILE A 230 -6.12 2.53 19.62
N GLN A 231 -5.95 2.28 18.33
CA GLN A 231 -5.06 3.03 17.45
C GLN A 231 -5.80 3.28 16.14
N LYS A 232 -5.43 4.33 15.43
CA LYS A 232 -5.99 4.55 14.10
C LYS A 232 -5.47 3.50 13.11
N LYS A 233 -6.22 3.19 12.04
CA LYS A 233 -5.72 2.33 10.96
C LYS A 233 -4.59 3.08 10.28
N LEU A 234 -3.39 2.68 10.64
CA LEU A 234 -2.20 3.02 9.89
C LEU A 234 -2.22 2.13 8.63
N MET A 235 -2.21 2.79 7.48
CA MET A 235 -1.79 2.20 6.22
C MET A 235 -0.35 2.61 5.97
N ILE A 236 0.35 1.78 5.21
CA ILE A 236 1.69 2.09 4.76
C ILE A 236 1.58 2.79 3.42
N VAL A 237 2.19 3.96 3.30
CA VAL A 237 2.37 4.63 2.00
C VAL A 237 3.83 4.96 1.79
N TYR A 238 4.22 5.13 0.55
CA TYR A 238 5.59 5.41 0.18
C TYR A 238 5.71 6.83 -0.33
N SER A 239 6.65 7.60 0.21
CA SER A 239 7.14 8.82 -0.41
C SER A 239 8.40 8.49 -1.21
N LYS A 240 8.34 8.63 -2.54
CA LYS A 240 9.51 8.50 -3.41
C LYS A 240 9.98 9.88 -3.83
N ASP A 241 11.23 10.21 -3.54
CA ASP A 241 11.83 11.45 -4.04
C ASP A 241 12.25 11.34 -5.51
N LEU A 242 12.59 12.49 -6.10
CA LEU A 242 12.99 12.59 -7.51
C LEU A 242 14.30 11.87 -7.85
N ILE A 243 15.09 11.45 -6.85
CA ILE A 243 16.34 10.68 -7.01
C ILE A 243 16.06 9.18 -6.85
N GLY A 244 14.82 8.81 -6.49
CA GLY A 244 14.36 7.44 -6.38
C GLY A 244 14.52 6.85 -4.98
N LYS A 245 14.93 7.63 -3.97
CA LYS A 245 14.93 7.18 -2.58
C LYS A 245 13.49 7.06 -2.11
N ILE A 246 13.16 5.90 -1.54
CA ILE A 246 11.84 5.59 -1.00
C ILE A 246 11.88 5.74 0.52
N MET A 247 10.84 6.39 1.06
CA MET A 247 10.57 6.51 2.49
C MET A 247 9.22 5.87 2.76
N GLU A 248 9.19 4.91 3.68
CA GLU A 248 7.97 4.32 4.21
C GLU A 248 7.34 5.24 5.26
N LEU A 249 6.02 5.40 5.19
CA LEU A 249 5.25 6.25 6.08
C LEU A 249 4.05 5.47 6.63
N GLU A 250 3.94 5.41 7.95
CA GLU A 250 2.74 4.92 8.65
C GLU A 250 1.75 6.08 8.82
N VAL A 251 0.65 6.07 8.05
CA VAL A 251 -0.32 7.17 7.94
C VAL A 251 -1.75 6.66 8.01
N GLU A 252 -2.71 7.52 8.24
CA GLU A 252 -4.14 7.16 8.23
C GLU A 252 -4.86 7.68 7.00
N SER A 253 -5.97 7.05 6.59
CA SER A 253 -6.75 7.53 5.44
C SER A 253 -7.32 8.94 5.62
N GLN A 254 -7.54 9.35 6.87
CA GLN A 254 -8.03 10.69 7.22
C GLN A 254 -6.90 11.67 7.52
N ASP A 255 -5.64 11.26 7.47
CA ASP A 255 -4.53 12.19 7.60
C ASP A 255 -4.56 13.19 6.46
N THR A 256 -4.34 14.46 6.81
CA THR A 256 -4.23 15.53 5.83
C THR A 256 -2.89 15.43 5.13
N ILE A 257 -2.81 15.94 3.91
CA ILE A 257 -1.53 16.04 3.20
C ILE A 257 -0.51 16.85 4.01
N GLU A 258 -0.97 17.85 4.76
CA GLU A 258 -0.12 18.59 5.71
C GLU A 258 0.48 17.68 6.79
N SER A 259 -0.30 16.82 7.45
CA SER A 259 0.21 15.93 8.51
C SER A 259 1.18 14.89 7.95
N VAL A 260 0.93 14.36 6.75
CA VAL A 260 1.84 13.45 6.05
C VAL A 260 3.18 14.13 5.74
N LYS A 261 3.16 15.39 5.28
CA LYS A 261 4.40 16.17 5.09
C LYS A 261 5.11 16.42 6.42
N GLN A 262 4.41 16.73 7.50
CA GLN A 262 5.06 16.87 8.80
C GLN A 262 5.78 15.59 9.25
N GLN A 263 5.25 14.41 8.92
CA GLN A 263 5.90 13.14 9.20
C GLN A 263 7.16 12.93 8.36
N ILE A 264 7.09 13.19 7.04
CA ILE A 264 8.25 13.15 6.16
C ILE A 264 9.35 14.12 6.66
N GLN A 265 8.96 15.35 7.03
CA GLN A 265 9.85 16.36 7.58
C GLN A 265 10.56 15.90 8.86
N LYS A 266 9.87 15.20 9.75
CA LYS A 266 10.50 14.63 10.96
C LYS A 266 11.57 13.59 10.62
N ASN A 267 11.38 12.86 9.52
CA ASN A 267 12.27 11.77 9.13
C ASN A 267 13.50 12.24 8.34
N ASP A 268 13.38 13.25 7.46
CA ASP A 268 14.50 13.74 6.63
C ASP A 268 14.99 15.15 6.97
N GLY A 269 14.29 15.88 7.84
CA GLY A 269 14.64 17.24 8.27
C GLY A 269 14.25 18.34 7.29
N ILE A 270 13.64 18.02 6.15
CA ILE A 270 13.25 19.00 5.12
C ILE A 270 11.89 19.60 5.48
N GLN A 271 11.77 20.93 5.48
CA GLN A 271 10.51 21.57 5.90
C GLN A 271 9.36 21.21 4.96
N SER A 272 8.17 20.96 5.51
CA SER A 272 6.98 20.55 4.75
C SER A 272 6.52 21.58 3.70
N ASP A 273 6.81 22.87 3.89
CA ASP A 273 6.58 23.93 2.91
C ASP A 273 7.61 23.94 1.76
N GLN A 274 8.71 23.21 1.92
CA GLN A 274 9.77 23.04 0.92
C GLN A 274 9.53 21.85 -0.01
N TYR A 275 8.36 21.20 0.01
CA TYR A 275 7.97 20.21 -0.99
C TYR A 275 6.46 20.02 -1.18
N ARG A 276 6.12 19.50 -2.37
CA ARG A 276 4.81 19.05 -2.77
C ARG A 276 4.84 17.54 -2.96
N LEU A 277 3.72 16.90 -2.67
CA LEU A 277 3.48 15.50 -2.93
C LEU A 277 2.59 15.40 -4.17
N ILE A 278 2.85 14.42 -5.02
CA ILE A 278 2.12 14.19 -6.27
C ILE A 278 1.67 12.73 -6.30
N PHE A 279 0.40 12.51 -6.63
CA PHE A 279 -0.17 11.18 -6.81
C PHE A 279 -1.04 11.15 -8.06
N ASN A 280 -0.90 10.12 -8.90
CA ASN A 280 -1.61 10.01 -10.19
C ASN A 280 -1.53 11.26 -11.09
N GLY A 281 -0.41 11.98 -11.04
CA GLY A 281 -0.19 13.19 -11.82
C GLY A 281 -0.84 14.47 -11.27
N GLN A 282 -1.49 14.41 -10.10
CA GLN A 282 -2.09 15.54 -9.41
C GLN A 282 -1.25 15.95 -8.19
N GLU A 283 -1.04 17.26 -8.01
CA GLU A 283 -0.45 17.81 -6.78
C GLU A 283 -1.44 17.71 -5.62
N LEU A 284 -0.95 17.25 -4.48
CA LEU A 284 -1.72 17.05 -3.27
C LEU A 284 -1.79 18.34 -2.45
N GLU A 285 -3.00 18.78 -2.11
CA GLU A 285 -3.31 20.00 -1.38
C GLU A 285 -3.30 19.74 0.14
N ASP A 286 -2.67 20.64 0.89
CA ASP A 286 -2.40 20.48 2.34
C ASP A 286 -3.68 20.25 3.17
N GLY A 287 -4.81 20.85 2.78
CA GLY A 287 -6.09 20.75 3.49
C GLY A 287 -6.95 19.53 3.15
N LYS A 288 -6.55 18.72 2.16
CA LYS A 288 -7.26 17.48 1.79
C LYS A 288 -6.64 16.28 2.49
N THR A 289 -7.41 15.21 2.60
CA THR A 289 -7.03 13.94 3.22
C THR A 289 -6.52 12.94 2.18
N LEU A 290 -5.77 11.93 2.62
CA LEU A 290 -5.35 10.81 1.75
C LEU A 290 -6.54 10.09 1.09
N ASN A 291 -7.65 9.94 1.81
CA ASN A 291 -8.87 9.32 1.29
C ASN A 291 -9.56 10.14 0.19
N GLU A 292 -9.54 11.47 0.28
CA GLU A 292 -10.09 12.34 -0.78
C GLU A 292 -9.34 12.21 -2.11
N TYR A 293 -8.05 11.87 -2.07
CA TYR A 293 -7.25 11.52 -3.25
C TYR A 293 -7.29 10.04 -3.61
N ASN A 294 -8.08 9.23 -2.90
CA ASN A 294 -8.14 7.78 -3.03
C ASN A 294 -6.75 7.12 -2.92
N ILE A 295 -5.89 7.65 -2.05
CA ILE A 295 -4.58 7.06 -1.74
C ILE A 295 -4.83 5.88 -0.79
N GLN A 296 -4.44 4.69 -1.24
CA GLN A 296 -4.65 3.42 -0.54
C GLN A 296 -3.34 2.90 0.06
N ASP A 297 -3.45 1.82 0.83
CA ASP A 297 -2.29 1.07 1.33
C ASP A 297 -1.32 0.72 0.19
N GLU A 298 -0.03 0.78 0.47
CA GLU A 298 1.10 0.59 -0.44
C GLU A 298 1.20 1.60 -1.60
N SER A 299 0.39 2.66 -1.61
CA SER A 299 0.46 3.70 -2.64
C SER A 299 1.76 4.49 -2.57
N THR A 300 2.32 4.87 -3.73
CA THR A 300 3.52 5.71 -3.82
C THR A 300 3.19 7.13 -4.25
N MET A 301 3.47 8.11 -3.38
CA MET A 301 3.44 9.53 -3.67
C MET A 301 4.83 10.00 -4.10
N ILE A 302 4.90 10.79 -5.16
CA ILE A 302 6.14 11.40 -5.63
C ILE A 302 6.35 12.71 -4.89
N ARG A 303 7.49 12.85 -4.22
CA ARG A 303 7.87 14.05 -3.48
C ARG A 303 8.76 14.95 -4.33
N VAL A 304 8.34 16.20 -4.49
CA VAL A 304 9.00 17.22 -5.32
C VAL A 304 9.23 18.46 -4.48
N LEU A 305 10.48 18.92 -4.35
CA LEU A 305 10.78 20.10 -3.53
C LEU A 305 10.15 21.39 -4.10
N LYS A 306 9.48 22.16 -3.23
CA LYS A 306 8.92 23.51 -3.43
C LYS A 306 10.02 24.53 -3.15
N LEU A 307 10.05 25.58 -3.96
CA LEU A 307 11.08 26.60 -3.92
C LEU A 307 10.62 27.76 -3.02
N SER A 308 10.70 27.62 -1.70
CA SER A 308 10.40 28.73 -0.78
C SER A 308 11.07 28.60 0.60
N ASN A 309 11.64 29.71 1.06
CA ASN A 309 12.21 30.02 2.39
C ASN A 309 13.65 29.58 2.73
N LEU A 310 14.63 30.06 1.98
CA LEU A 310 15.80 30.71 2.60
C LEU A 310 15.52 32.21 2.63
N LYS A 311 14.85 32.70 3.69
CA LYS A 311 14.70 34.14 3.95
C LYS A 311 16.01 34.68 4.53
N THR A 312 16.81 35.36 3.71
CA THR A 312 17.35 36.66 4.12
C THR A 312 16.31 37.74 3.85
N THR A 313 16.31 38.73 4.72
CA THR A 313 15.30 39.74 5.01
C THR A 313 14.93 40.65 3.83
N ASN A 314 13.69 41.15 3.90
CA ASN A 314 13.11 42.34 3.26
C ASN A 314 12.55 42.26 1.83
N GLN A 315 11.21 42.17 1.84
CA GLN A 315 10.16 42.72 0.97
C GLN A 315 10.50 43.37 -0.38
N SER A 316 9.60 43.06 -1.32
CA SER A 316 9.24 43.75 -2.57
C SER A 316 10.15 43.59 -3.79
N GLN A 317 9.96 42.50 -4.53
CA GLN A 317 9.72 42.50 -5.99
C GLN A 317 9.35 41.08 -6.46
N GLN A 318 8.10 40.93 -6.86
CA GLN A 318 7.51 39.68 -7.35
C GLN A 318 7.98 39.39 -8.79
N ASN A 319 8.22 38.10 -9.07
CA ASN A 319 8.23 37.44 -10.39
C ASN A 319 9.57 37.14 -11.12
N GLU A 320 10.74 37.18 -10.48
CA GLU A 320 12.00 36.73 -11.14
C GLU A 320 12.70 35.50 -10.51
N ASP A 321 12.37 35.13 -9.26
CA ASP A 321 13.19 34.17 -8.48
C ASP A 321 12.80 32.67 -8.55
N VAL A 322 11.59 32.32 -9.02
CA VAL A 322 11.16 30.91 -9.18
C VAL A 322 12.05 30.17 -10.20
N ASN A 323 12.48 30.91 -11.23
CA ASN A 323 13.32 30.40 -12.31
C ASN A 323 14.77 30.12 -11.83
N GLN A 324 15.24 30.82 -10.80
CA GLN A 324 16.62 30.71 -10.29
C GLN A 324 16.82 29.52 -9.33
N SER A 325 15.76 29.06 -8.68
CA SER A 325 15.82 27.94 -7.74
C SER A 325 15.62 26.57 -8.41
N TYR A 326 14.87 26.50 -9.53
CA TYR A 326 14.92 25.34 -10.46
C TYR A 326 16.32 25.19 -11.09
N LYS A 327 17.02 26.31 -11.36
CA LYS A 327 18.42 26.35 -11.82
C LYS A 327 19.43 25.85 -10.78
N MET A 328 19.16 25.99 -9.47
CA MET A 328 20.02 25.48 -8.39
C MET A 328 19.80 23.99 -8.11
N MET A 329 18.55 23.52 -8.13
CA MET A 329 18.21 22.10 -7.93
C MET A 329 18.71 21.21 -9.08
N LYS A 330 18.67 21.73 -10.32
CA LYS A 330 19.28 21.05 -11.48
C LYS A 330 20.80 21.03 -11.42
N LYS A 331 21.46 22.04 -10.85
CA LYS A 331 22.93 22.05 -10.65
C LYS A 331 23.40 20.88 -9.78
N GLN A 332 22.62 20.52 -8.75
CA GLN A 332 22.91 19.39 -7.86
C GLN A 332 22.61 18.02 -8.51
N LEU A 333 21.62 17.96 -9.41
CA LEU A 333 21.27 16.78 -10.23
C LEU A 333 22.32 16.53 -11.35
N ILE A 334 22.98 17.59 -11.83
CA ILE A 334 24.08 17.56 -12.81
C ILE A 334 25.40 17.15 -12.14
N GLU A 335 25.64 17.58 -10.89
CA GLU A 335 26.85 17.24 -10.12
C GLU A 335 26.86 15.78 -9.61
N THR A 336 25.70 15.11 -9.61
CA THR A 336 25.53 13.69 -9.21
C THR A 336 25.07 12.80 -10.37
N ALA A 337 25.30 13.23 -11.62
CA ALA A 337 24.74 12.65 -12.83
C ALA A 337 24.79 11.11 -12.86
N HIS A 338 23.62 10.49 -12.83
CA HIS A 338 23.45 9.12 -13.31
C HIS A 338 23.73 9.12 -14.83
N ASP A 339 24.28 8.03 -15.36
CA ASP A 339 24.78 7.93 -16.75
C ASP A 339 23.75 8.31 -17.84
N TRP A 340 22.45 8.31 -17.51
CA TRP A 340 21.34 8.52 -18.44
C TRP A 340 20.63 9.89 -18.36
N CYS A 341 21.13 10.82 -17.55
CA CYS A 341 20.58 12.18 -17.39
C CYS A 341 21.60 13.29 -17.74
N GLY A 342 22.49 13.04 -18.69
CA GLY A 342 23.51 14.00 -19.10
C GLY A 342 22.93 15.26 -19.76
N ILE A 343 23.44 16.44 -19.36
CA ILE A 343 23.07 17.72 -19.98
C ILE A 343 24.12 18.13 -20.99
N TRP A 344 23.65 18.54 -22.17
CA TRP A 344 24.48 18.88 -23.31
C TRP A 344 24.01 20.19 -23.94
N PRO A 345 24.89 20.97 -24.59
CA PRO A 345 24.48 22.12 -25.38
C PRO A 345 23.51 21.73 -26.50
N GLY A 346 22.43 22.50 -26.63
CA GLY A 346 21.34 22.29 -27.59
C GLY A 346 20.04 21.80 -26.92
N LEU A 347 19.25 21.08 -27.71
CA LEU A 347 18.02 20.43 -27.33
C LEU A 347 18.26 19.11 -26.61
N THR A 348 17.48 18.90 -25.56
CA THR A 348 17.31 17.63 -24.85
C THR A 348 15.83 17.27 -24.84
N ILE A 349 15.49 16.02 -25.10
CA ILE A 349 14.14 15.50 -24.95
C ILE A 349 14.09 14.69 -23.65
N GLU A 350 13.24 15.12 -22.73
CA GLU A 350 12.98 14.40 -21.48
C GLU A 350 11.90 13.34 -21.74
N GLY A 351 12.09 12.13 -21.23
CA GLY A 351 11.10 11.06 -21.34
C GLY A 351 11.35 9.94 -20.34
N ILE A 352 10.48 8.93 -20.35
CA ILE A 352 10.59 7.75 -19.46
C ILE A 352 10.98 6.53 -20.29
N CYS A 353 11.91 5.72 -19.76
CA CYS A 353 12.26 4.45 -20.38
C CYS A 353 11.24 3.36 -20.02
N GLU A 354 10.59 2.77 -21.02
CA GLU A 354 9.58 1.71 -20.85
C GLU A 354 10.15 0.29 -21.06
N ASN A 355 11.43 0.18 -21.41
CA ASN A 355 12.07 -1.11 -21.57
C ASN A 355 12.35 -1.76 -20.21
N LYS A 356 11.53 -2.75 -19.81
CA LYS A 356 11.65 -3.51 -18.55
C LYS A 356 13.02 -4.15 -18.32
N LYS A 357 13.80 -4.38 -19.38
CA LYS A 357 15.16 -4.96 -19.30
C LYS A 357 16.25 -3.90 -19.15
N CYS A 358 15.90 -2.61 -19.19
CA CYS A 358 16.83 -1.50 -19.09
C CYS A 358 17.04 -1.12 -17.62
N GLN A 359 18.28 -0.79 -17.25
CA GLN A 359 18.61 -0.28 -15.91
C GLN A 359 17.84 0.99 -15.56
N SER A 360 17.49 1.81 -16.55
CA SER A 360 16.69 3.02 -16.39
C SER A 360 15.18 2.82 -16.54
N TYR A 361 14.67 1.57 -16.49
CA TYR A 361 13.23 1.30 -16.57
C TYR A 361 12.43 2.10 -15.54
N GLY A 362 11.41 2.83 -16.00
CA GLY A 362 10.56 3.68 -15.16
C GLY A 362 11.25 4.94 -14.63
N GLN A 363 12.47 5.24 -15.08
CA GLN A 363 13.23 6.45 -14.73
C GLN A 363 13.13 7.49 -15.85
N ILE A 364 13.31 8.77 -15.47
CA ILE A 364 13.50 9.85 -16.45
C ILE A 364 14.86 9.68 -17.12
N VAL A 365 14.91 9.89 -18.44
CA VAL A 365 16.12 9.85 -19.24
C VAL A 365 16.21 11.03 -20.18
N PHE A 366 17.43 11.47 -20.48
CA PHE A 366 17.69 12.63 -21.33
C PHE A 366 18.25 12.20 -22.68
N TYR A 367 17.44 12.35 -23.73
CA TYR A 367 17.90 12.19 -25.10
C TYR A 367 18.46 13.50 -25.62
N SER A 368 19.74 13.54 -26.02
CA SER A 368 20.36 14.75 -26.54
C SER A 368 20.17 14.86 -28.06
N ALA A 369 19.31 15.79 -28.48
CA ALA A 369 19.11 16.13 -29.90
C ALA A 369 20.09 17.21 -30.40
N ARG A 370 20.83 17.88 -29.50
CA ARG A 370 21.85 18.90 -29.83
C ARG A 370 21.24 20.08 -30.62
N PHE A 371 21.96 20.64 -31.60
CA PHE A 371 21.51 21.80 -32.37
C PHE A 371 20.88 21.36 -33.68
N THR A 372 19.59 21.03 -33.63
CA THR A 372 18.85 20.50 -34.77
C THR A 372 17.38 20.92 -34.71
N ASP A 373 16.66 20.60 -35.78
CA ASP A 373 15.21 20.67 -35.81
C ASP A 373 14.65 19.31 -35.36
N PHE A 374 13.69 19.33 -34.44
CA PHE A 374 13.13 18.13 -33.83
C PHE A 374 11.60 18.21 -33.81
N SER A 375 10.94 17.27 -34.47
CA SER A 375 9.48 17.12 -34.47
C SER A 375 9.08 15.97 -33.54
N PHE A 376 8.10 16.22 -32.67
CA PHE A 376 7.61 15.20 -31.74
C PHE A 376 6.95 14.02 -32.45
N GLU A 377 6.42 14.22 -33.67
CA GLU A 377 5.77 13.15 -34.44
C GLU A 377 6.76 12.33 -35.27
N THR A 378 7.76 12.99 -35.88
CA THR A 378 8.62 12.37 -36.89
C THR A 378 10.02 12.04 -36.39
N SER A 379 10.51 12.75 -35.37
CA SER A 379 11.84 12.53 -34.82
C SER A 379 11.80 11.45 -33.73
N LYS A 380 12.85 10.62 -33.67
CA LYS A 380 12.96 9.52 -32.71
C LYS A 380 13.86 9.90 -31.56
N ALA A 381 13.32 9.93 -30.34
CA ALA A 381 14.10 10.03 -29.11
C ALA A 381 14.28 8.63 -28.51
N GLY A 382 15.53 8.24 -28.28
CA GLY A 382 15.89 6.95 -27.70
C GLY A 382 16.42 7.10 -26.28
N CYS A 383 16.19 6.08 -25.45
CA CYS A 383 16.81 5.98 -24.13
C CYS A 383 18.34 5.92 -24.29
N PRO A 384 19.12 6.75 -23.58
CA PRO A 384 20.58 6.76 -23.71
C PRO A 384 21.26 5.48 -23.23
N VAL A 385 20.56 4.61 -22.48
CA VAL A 385 21.09 3.33 -21.98
C VAL A 385 20.79 2.17 -22.94
N CYS A 386 19.53 2.01 -23.34
CA CYS A 386 19.09 0.84 -24.12
C CYS A 386 18.62 1.17 -25.53
N ASN A 387 18.61 2.45 -25.92
CA ASN A 387 18.13 2.97 -27.19
C ASN A 387 16.65 2.66 -27.51
N HIS A 388 15.89 2.14 -26.54
CA HIS A 388 14.45 1.97 -26.67
C HIS A 388 13.79 3.34 -26.84
N LEU A 389 12.79 3.44 -27.72
CA LEU A 389 12.08 4.71 -27.94
C LEU A 389 11.44 5.17 -26.64
N ILE A 390 11.68 6.42 -26.28
CA ILE A 390 11.10 7.02 -25.08
C ILE A 390 9.85 7.79 -25.46
N LYS A 391 8.85 7.77 -24.57
CA LYS A 391 7.70 8.67 -24.69
C LYS A 391 8.15 10.08 -24.24
N PRO A 392 8.15 11.09 -25.13
CA PRO A 392 8.55 12.45 -24.76
C PRO A 392 7.58 13.03 -23.73
N ILE A 393 8.13 13.63 -22.68
CA ILE A 393 7.40 14.44 -21.70
C ILE A 393 7.46 15.91 -22.13
N GLY A 394 8.62 16.37 -22.57
CA GLY A 394 8.82 17.75 -22.98
C GLY A 394 10.27 18.05 -23.38
N PRO A 395 10.52 19.22 -23.99
CA PRO A 395 11.85 19.61 -24.41
C PRO A 395 12.57 20.45 -23.34
N GLY A 396 13.88 20.27 -23.28
CA GLY A 396 14.78 21.11 -22.52
C GLY A 396 15.89 21.68 -23.40
N PHE A 397 16.43 22.82 -22.97
CA PHE A 397 17.32 23.68 -23.74
C PHE A 397 18.50 24.08 -22.87
N ASN A 398 19.72 23.99 -23.40
CA ASN A 398 20.93 24.46 -22.72
C ASN A 398 21.88 25.12 -23.72
N SER A 399 22.44 26.27 -23.37
CA SER A 399 23.48 26.95 -24.18
C SER A 399 23.10 27.08 -25.66
N CYS A 400 21.85 27.44 -25.93
CA CYS A 400 21.27 27.46 -27.26
C CYS A 400 20.24 28.57 -27.43
N VAL A 401 19.84 28.79 -28.67
CA VAL A 401 18.69 29.62 -29.03
C VAL A 401 17.65 28.71 -29.62
N TYR A 402 16.40 28.86 -29.21
CA TYR A 402 15.33 27.97 -29.61
C TYR A 402 14.09 28.73 -30.10
N CYS A 403 13.31 28.07 -30.95
CA CYS A 403 12.01 28.49 -31.42
C CYS A 403 11.11 27.25 -31.46
N ILE A 404 9.83 27.42 -31.13
CA ILE A 404 8.83 26.34 -31.18
C ILE A 404 7.72 26.76 -32.13
N GLU A 405 7.37 25.84 -33.03
CA GLU A 405 6.33 25.98 -34.02
C GLU A 405 5.22 24.99 -33.74
N PHE A 406 4.00 25.51 -33.71
CA PHE A 406 2.77 24.75 -33.56
C PHE A 406 2.04 24.76 -34.91
N LEU A 407 2.03 23.62 -35.58
CA LEU A 407 1.40 23.45 -36.89
C LEU A 407 0.09 22.68 -36.74
N ARG A 408 -1.04 23.35 -36.97
CA ARG A 408 -2.37 22.73 -36.94
C ARG A 408 -2.67 22.01 -38.25
N ILE A 409 -3.60 21.05 -38.21
CA ILE A 409 -4.02 20.27 -39.39
C ILE A 409 -4.68 21.14 -40.48
N ASP A 410 -5.33 22.23 -40.10
CA ASP A 410 -5.92 23.21 -41.03
C ASP A 410 -4.87 24.06 -41.77
N GLY A 411 -3.58 23.90 -41.44
CA GLY A 411 -2.46 24.61 -42.04
C GLY A 411 -2.07 25.89 -41.29
N GLU A 412 -2.75 26.25 -40.19
CA GLU A 412 -2.32 27.38 -39.36
C GLU A 412 -1.00 27.08 -38.65
N ILE A 413 -0.05 28.01 -38.79
CA ILE A 413 1.26 27.95 -38.14
C ILE A 413 1.33 29.05 -37.08
N ASN A 414 1.52 28.66 -35.82
CA ASN A 414 1.87 29.58 -34.75
C ASN A 414 3.34 29.37 -34.36
N ARG A 415 4.20 30.28 -34.83
CA ARG A 415 5.65 30.27 -34.58
C ARG A 415 5.97 31.24 -33.44
N GLN A 416 6.57 30.71 -32.37
CA GLN A 416 7.04 31.55 -31.27
C GLN A 416 8.28 32.37 -31.69
N SER A 417 8.50 33.50 -31.01
CA SER A 417 9.73 34.26 -31.20
C SER A 417 10.94 33.46 -30.69
N TRP A 418 12.08 33.62 -31.38
CA TRP A 418 13.34 33.01 -30.94
C TRP A 418 13.71 33.47 -29.53
N SER A 419 14.06 32.50 -28.69
CA SER A 419 14.41 32.69 -27.28
C SER A 419 15.84 32.22 -27.01
N GLU A 420 16.63 33.02 -26.30
CA GLU A 420 18.03 32.72 -25.98
C GLU A 420 18.16 32.11 -24.58
N ILE A 421 18.87 30.98 -24.49
CA ILE A 421 19.20 30.30 -23.24
C ILE A 421 20.73 30.21 -23.12
N GLY A 422 21.29 30.88 -22.12
CA GLY A 422 22.71 30.81 -21.78
C GLY A 422 23.12 29.44 -21.20
N ASN A 423 24.16 29.42 -20.37
CA ASN A 423 24.70 28.18 -19.78
C ASN A 423 23.82 27.59 -18.64
N LYS A 424 22.52 27.51 -18.85
CA LYS A 424 21.52 27.03 -17.90
C LYS A 424 20.58 26.07 -18.62
N TYR A 425 20.19 24.98 -17.98
CA TYR A 425 19.20 24.07 -18.55
C TYR A 425 17.79 24.55 -18.23
N PHE A 426 17.03 24.85 -19.26
CA PHE A 426 15.65 25.34 -19.22
C PHE A 426 14.72 24.26 -19.77
N VAL A 427 13.58 23.99 -19.12
CA VAL A 427 12.56 23.05 -19.63
C VAL A 427 11.33 23.84 -19.99
N TYR A 428 10.78 23.51 -21.13
CA TYR A 428 9.58 24.14 -21.64
C TYR A 428 8.37 23.29 -21.29
N ASP A 429 7.39 23.87 -20.59
CA ASP A 429 6.17 23.17 -20.21
C ASP A 429 5.12 23.26 -21.34
N LEU A 430 4.87 22.13 -21.99
CA LEU A 430 3.88 22.02 -23.05
C LEU A 430 2.43 21.95 -22.51
N LYS A 431 2.22 21.59 -21.24
CA LYS A 431 0.87 21.44 -20.67
C LYS A 431 0.17 22.78 -20.43
N GLU A 432 0.94 23.83 -20.16
CA GLU A 432 0.42 25.19 -19.96
C GLU A 432 -0.08 25.84 -21.27
N GLN A 433 0.26 25.27 -22.43
CA GLN A 433 0.00 25.88 -23.74
C GLN A 433 -1.36 25.54 -24.36
N GLN A 434 -2.26 24.82 -23.66
CA GLN A 434 -3.58 24.38 -24.18
C GLN A 434 -3.51 23.80 -25.61
N ILE A 435 -2.52 22.95 -25.86
CA ILE A 435 -2.24 22.40 -27.18
C ILE A 435 -3.34 21.38 -27.53
N ASP A 436 -3.98 21.56 -28.69
CA ASP A 436 -4.98 20.62 -29.18
C ASP A 436 -4.34 19.31 -29.67
N GLU A 437 -5.14 18.24 -29.72
CA GLU A 437 -4.70 16.88 -30.10
C GLU A 437 -4.17 16.79 -31.55
N ASN A 438 -4.46 17.81 -32.36
CA ASN A 438 -4.18 17.88 -33.78
C ASN A 438 -3.06 18.88 -34.13
N THR A 439 -2.28 19.31 -33.13
CA THR A 439 -1.17 20.24 -33.33
C THR A 439 0.14 19.48 -33.38
N LYS A 440 0.88 19.67 -34.47
CA LYS A 440 2.26 19.19 -34.59
C LYS A 440 3.23 20.17 -33.97
N ILE A 441 4.22 19.66 -33.24
CA ILE A 441 5.22 20.49 -32.56
C ILE A 441 6.58 20.29 -33.23
N ILE A 442 7.14 21.39 -33.74
CA ILE A 442 8.49 21.43 -34.31
C ILE A 442 9.35 22.38 -33.47
N ILE A 443 10.49 21.88 -33.03
CA ILE A 443 11.43 22.62 -32.19
C ILE A 443 12.69 22.89 -33.00
N HIS A 444 13.05 24.16 -33.11
CA HIS A 444 14.27 24.60 -33.77
C HIS A 444 15.29 24.98 -32.72
N THR A 445 16.51 24.45 -32.82
CA THR A 445 17.61 24.85 -31.92
C THR A 445 18.88 25.21 -32.68
N ARG A 446 19.52 26.30 -32.25
CA ARG A 446 20.73 26.88 -32.88
C ARG A 446 21.74 27.29 -31.82
N LYS A 447 23.01 27.45 -32.22
CA LYS A 447 24.08 27.87 -31.31
C LYS A 447 23.99 29.37 -31.02
N LEU A 448 24.37 29.78 -29.81
CA LEU A 448 24.44 31.20 -29.40
C LEU A 448 25.35 32.05 -30.30
N GLU A 449 26.37 31.45 -30.92
CA GLU A 449 27.27 32.18 -31.80
C GLU A 449 26.65 32.61 -33.14
N THR A 450 25.47 32.08 -33.48
CA THR A 450 24.78 32.27 -34.78
C THR A 450 23.72 33.38 -34.77
N ILE A 451 23.49 34.07 -33.65
CA ILE A 451 22.43 35.09 -33.55
C ILE A 451 22.89 36.52 -33.78
N ARG A 452 21.96 37.36 -34.24
CA ARG A 452 22.04 38.82 -34.29
C ARG A 452 20.88 39.41 -33.47
N ARG A 453 21.13 40.51 -32.75
CA ARG A 453 20.10 41.26 -32.03
C ARG A 453 19.74 42.50 -32.83
N GLN A 454 18.46 42.76 -33.02
CA GLN A 454 17.96 43.92 -33.77
C GLN A 454 16.88 44.62 -32.95
N THR A 455 16.89 45.96 -32.98
CA THR A 455 15.84 46.76 -32.34
C THR A 455 14.81 47.14 -33.39
N VAL A 456 13.54 46.86 -33.11
CA VAL A 456 12.41 47.16 -33.99
C VAL A 456 11.42 48.05 -33.24
N ALA A 457 10.81 49.01 -33.93
CA ALA A 457 9.81 49.90 -33.36
C ALA A 457 8.41 49.31 -33.56
N GLU A 458 7.73 48.96 -32.47
CA GLU A 458 6.33 48.50 -32.47
C GLU A 458 5.47 49.46 -31.63
N ALA A 459 4.46 50.08 -32.24
CA ALA A 459 3.42 50.86 -31.56
C ALA A 459 3.93 51.91 -30.53
N GLY A 460 5.08 52.54 -30.80
CA GLY A 460 5.68 53.57 -29.95
C GLY A 460 6.68 53.08 -28.89
N ASN A 461 6.96 51.76 -28.83
CA ASN A 461 7.99 51.17 -27.97
C ASN A 461 9.10 50.48 -28.79
N GLU A 462 10.33 50.57 -28.32
CA GLU A 462 11.47 49.83 -28.89
C GLU A 462 11.52 48.40 -28.32
N LYS A 463 11.52 47.40 -29.19
CA LYS A 463 11.62 45.98 -28.81
C LYS A 463 12.86 45.35 -29.43
N GLN A 464 13.66 44.66 -28.63
CA GLN A 464 14.81 43.91 -29.11
C GLN A 464 14.38 42.49 -29.51
N ILE A 465 14.62 42.12 -30.77
CA ILE A 465 14.34 40.78 -31.30
C ILE A 465 15.64 39.99 -31.52
N ILE A 466 15.55 38.67 -31.39
CA ILE A 466 16.63 37.74 -31.68
C ILE A 466 16.41 37.17 -33.07
N ILE A 467 17.44 37.30 -33.90
CA ILE A 467 17.49 36.77 -35.25
C ILE A 467 18.48 35.63 -35.28
N SER A 468 18.05 34.44 -35.71
CA SER A 468 18.97 33.34 -36.01
C SER A 468 19.50 33.46 -37.43
N VAL A 469 20.79 33.76 -37.57
CA VAL A 469 21.43 33.87 -38.89
C VAL A 469 21.89 32.49 -39.34
N GLY A 470 21.32 32.03 -40.46
CA GLY A 470 21.77 30.80 -41.12
C GLY A 470 23.20 30.90 -41.64
N ASN A 471 23.85 29.75 -41.86
CA ASN A 471 25.21 29.69 -42.38
C ASN A 471 25.32 30.11 -43.85
N ALA A 472 24.21 30.11 -44.58
CA ALA A 472 24.13 30.49 -45.98
C ALA A 472 22.79 31.17 -46.28
N CYS A 473 22.80 32.04 -47.29
CA CYS A 473 21.61 32.65 -47.85
C CYS A 473 20.74 31.59 -48.52
N ASN A 474 19.47 31.49 -48.17
CA ASN A 474 18.57 30.52 -48.80
C ASN A 474 18.22 30.85 -50.26
N LEU A 475 18.66 32.01 -50.78
CA LEU A 475 18.36 32.45 -52.15
C LEU A 475 19.59 32.38 -53.07
N CYS A 476 20.76 32.82 -52.61
CA CYS A 476 21.99 32.79 -53.40
C CYS A 476 23.00 31.73 -52.95
N HIS A 477 22.73 31.03 -51.84
CA HIS A 477 23.61 30.02 -51.22
C HIS A 477 25.00 30.51 -50.81
N GLU A 478 25.28 31.81 -50.92
CA GLU A 478 26.49 32.41 -50.38
C GLU A 478 26.50 32.36 -48.86
N LYS A 479 27.69 32.23 -48.27
CA LYS A 479 27.85 32.19 -46.83
C LYS A 479 27.32 33.47 -46.18
N GLN A 480 26.63 33.29 -45.07
CA GLN A 480 26.13 34.37 -44.23
C GLN A 480 26.67 34.19 -42.81
N ASN A 481 26.82 35.30 -42.11
CA ASN A 481 27.21 35.30 -40.71
C ASN A 481 26.54 36.48 -40.00
N LYS A 482 26.50 36.43 -38.67
CA LYS A 482 25.85 37.47 -37.84
C LYS A 482 26.40 38.89 -38.01
N SER A 483 27.66 39.03 -38.47
CA SER A 483 28.30 40.33 -38.71
C SER A 483 28.04 40.88 -40.10
N ASP A 484 27.46 40.09 -41.01
CA ASP A 484 27.11 40.56 -42.35
C ASP A 484 25.86 41.44 -42.27
N PHE A 485 26.07 42.76 -42.34
CA PHE A 485 25.02 43.77 -42.28
C PHE A 485 24.00 43.64 -43.42
N ARG A 486 24.35 42.94 -44.50
CA ARG A 486 23.46 42.67 -45.63
C ARG A 486 22.46 41.57 -45.32
N VAL A 487 22.63 40.79 -44.26
CA VAL A 487 21.67 39.75 -43.87
C VAL A 487 20.47 40.39 -43.20
N VAL A 488 19.28 40.06 -43.69
CA VAL A 488 17.98 40.51 -43.20
C VAL A 488 17.13 39.30 -42.84
N THR A 489 16.16 39.51 -41.95
CA THR A 489 15.23 38.48 -41.50
C THR A 489 13.85 38.83 -41.99
N LEU A 490 13.24 37.89 -42.68
CA LEU A 490 11.87 38.01 -43.14
C LEU A 490 10.91 37.83 -41.97
N LYS A 491 9.68 38.35 -42.06
CA LYS A 491 8.62 38.14 -41.05
C LYS A 491 8.35 36.67 -40.76
N CYS A 492 8.53 35.82 -41.77
CA CYS A 492 8.46 34.37 -41.64
C CYS A 492 9.63 33.76 -40.84
N GLY A 493 10.62 34.55 -40.39
CA GLY A 493 11.78 34.11 -39.60
C GLY A 493 12.98 33.60 -40.39
N HIS A 494 12.93 33.54 -41.73
CA HIS A 494 14.06 33.10 -42.56
C HIS A 494 15.05 34.23 -42.84
N CYS A 495 16.35 33.92 -42.84
CA CYS A 495 17.40 34.88 -43.17
C CYS A 495 17.85 34.78 -44.63
N VAL A 496 18.00 35.95 -45.26
CA VAL A 496 18.46 36.13 -46.64
C VAL A 496 19.29 37.40 -46.76
N HIS A 497 20.02 37.60 -47.84
CA HIS A 497 20.66 38.89 -48.09
C HIS A 497 19.61 39.91 -48.55
N ARG A 498 19.71 41.16 -48.10
CA ARG A 498 18.81 42.28 -48.43
C ARG A 498 18.64 42.44 -49.93
N GLU A 499 19.74 42.35 -50.69
CA GLU A 499 19.72 42.39 -52.15
C GLU A 499 18.97 41.19 -52.76
N CYS A 500 19.10 40.00 -52.17
CA CYS A 500 18.37 38.82 -52.63
C CYS A 500 16.87 38.94 -52.34
N MET A 501 16.52 39.43 -51.15
CA MET A 501 15.13 39.74 -50.76
C MET A 501 14.50 40.73 -51.73
N GLN A 502 15.15 41.87 -51.98
CA GLN A 502 14.65 42.90 -52.90
C GLN A 502 14.48 42.38 -54.32
N LYS A 503 15.42 41.56 -54.82
CA LYS A 503 15.30 40.90 -56.14
C LYS A 503 14.09 39.97 -56.21
N TRP A 504 13.75 39.28 -55.14
CA TRP A 504 12.57 38.40 -55.06
C TRP A 504 11.27 39.20 -54.94
N GLN A 505 11.23 40.22 -54.07
CA GLN A 505 10.09 41.13 -53.94
C GLN A 505 9.75 41.80 -55.28
N ASN A 506 10.76 42.29 -56.01
CA ASN A 506 10.56 42.93 -57.32
C ASN A 506 10.00 41.96 -58.39
N ARG A 507 10.12 40.65 -58.17
CA ARG A 507 9.56 39.61 -59.04
C ARG A 507 8.21 39.08 -58.55
N GLY A 508 7.68 39.62 -57.45
CA GLY A 508 6.44 39.16 -56.83
C GLY A 508 6.53 37.74 -56.26
N LEU A 509 7.73 37.30 -55.85
CA LEU A 509 7.96 35.96 -55.31
C LEU A 509 7.94 35.98 -53.77
N ASN A 510 7.32 34.96 -53.18
CA ASN A 510 7.29 34.70 -51.75
C ASN A 510 8.54 33.97 -51.26
N CYS A 511 8.70 33.79 -49.95
CA CYS A 511 9.80 33.01 -49.38
C CYS A 511 9.78 31.57 -49.91
N PRO A 512 10.88 31.03 -50.47
CA PRO A 512 10.89 29.68 -51.05
C PRO A 512 10.80 28.56 -50.02
N LEU A 513 10.94 28.89 -48.73
CA LEU A 513 10.94 27.92 -47.65
C LEU A 513 9.56 27.75 -47.00
N CYS A 514 8.71 28.78 -47.04
CA CYS A 514 7.41 28.76 -46.37
C CYS A 514 6.29 29.47 -47.14
N ASP A 515 6.57 30.00 -48.33
CA ASP A 515 5.61 30.70 -49.19
C ASP A 515 4.95 31.96 -48.58
N GLU A 516 5.53 32.50 -47.51
CA GLU A 516 5.10 33.79 -46.92
C GLU A 516 5.69 35.00 -47.63
N SER A 517 5.15 36.20 -47.38
CA SER A 517 5.65 37.44 -47.97
C SER A 517 7.13 37.66 -47.62
N MET A 518 7.87 38.22 -48.58
CA MET A 518 9.29 38.56 -48.42
C MET A 518 9.49 39.84 -47.60
N ASP A 519 8.59 40.17 -46.68
CA ASP A 519 8.69 41.38 -45.85
C ASP A 519 9.79 41.22 -44.79
N GLU A 520 10.64 42.23 -44.66
CA GLU A 520 11.59 42.32 -43.55
C GLU A 520 10.86 42.59 -42.21
N ILE A 521 11.38 42.03 -41.11
CA ILE A 521 10.91 42.31 -39.73
C ILE A 521 11.23 43.74 -39.31
#